data_AF-A0A7C3KX21-F1
#
_entry.id   AF-A0A7C3KX21-F1
#
_cell.length_a   1.000
_cell.length_b   1.000
_cell.length_c   1.000
_cell.angle_alpha   90.00
_cell.angle_beta   90.00
_cell.angle_gamma   90.00
#
_symmetry.space_group_name_H-M   'P 1'
#
loop_
_entity.id
_entity.type
_entity.pdbx_description
1 polymer ?
#
loop_
_entity_poly.entity_id
_entity_poly.type
_entity_poly.pdbx_seq_one_letter_code
_entity_poly.pdbx_strand_id
1 'polypeptide(L)'
;MDAALWRDGVMSILPRACHNDWFAAARDISDSGAIIATCGMDVISHAYLYSLEGDVVWLAGMSMANAVNEAATVVAGTIGETGRTSPAAWRNGALQQLPGLGVHSFGAAMDLNEHGDIVGYVSGHALLWRRDGRVMDLNQHIPSGTGWSLLFAAGINDAGQIAGFGRLKGVERAFLLTPE
;
A
#
# COMPACT_ATOMS: atom_id res chain seq x y z
N MET A 1 2.57 -13.44 18.41
CA MET A 1 3.52 -12.42 18.90
C MET A 1 2.79 -11.09 18.89
N ASP A 2 2.86 -10.30 19.97
CA ASP A 2 2.16 -9.00 20.04
C ASP A 2 3.09 -7.87 19.57
N ALA A 3 2.52 -6.82 18.97
CA ALA A 3 3.29 -5.64 18.58
C ALA A 3 3.71 -4.83 19.83
N ALA A 4 4.86 -4.17 19.78
CA ALA A 4 5.39 -3.38 20.89
C ALA A 4 5.76 -1.96 20.43
N LEU A 5 5.47 -0.98 21.28
CA LEU A 5 5.88 0.42 21.14
C LEU A 5 7.02 0.69 22.12
N TRP A 6 8.12 1.25 21.62
CA TRP A 6 9.18 1.78 22.47
C TRP A 6 9.11 3.31 22.48
N ARG A 7 8.86 3.91 23.65
CA ARG A 7 8.75 5.36 23.84
C ARG A 7 9.38 5.77 25.16
N ASP A 8 10.16 6.84 25.15
CA ASP A 8 10.79 7.41 26.35
C ASP A 8 11.57 6.38 27.19
N GLY A 9 12.23 5.43 26.51
CA GLY A 9 13.01 4.37 27.15
C GLY A 9 12.21 3.16 27.62
N VAL A 10 10.89 3.16 27.47
CA VAL A 10 10.00 2.08 27.92
C VAL A 10 9.42 1.32 26.72
N MET A 11 9.50 -0.02 26.75
CA MET A 11 8.82 -0.88 25.80
C MET A 11 7.46 -1.31 26.36
N SER A 12 6.38 -0.94 25.69
CA SER A 12 5.00 -1.29 26.04
C SER A 12 4.40 -2.18 24.96
N ILE A 13 3.70 -3.24 25.37
CA ILE A 13 2.96 -4.09 24.44
C ILE A 13 1.69 -3.33 24.01
N LEU A 14 1.47 -3.25 22.70
CA LEU A 14 0.26 -2.64 22.16
C LEU A 14 -0.96 -3.52 22.46
N PRO A 15 -2.16 -2.92 22.64
CA PRO A 15 -3.41 -3.66 22.78
C PRO A 15 -3.50 -4.79 21.75
N ARG A 16 -3.83 -5.97 22.25
CA ARG A 16 -3.86 -7.17 21.43
C ARG A 16 -5.03 -7.07 20.45
N ALA A 17 -4.71 -6.73 19.20
CA ALA A 17 -5.71 -6.64 18.15
C ALA A 17 -6.30 -8.03 17.87
N CYS A 18 -5.47 -9.07 17.77
CA CYS A 18 -5.85 -10.35 17.19
C CYS A 18 -5.76 -11.51 18.22
N HIS A 19 -6.69 -12.46 18.16
CA HIS A 19 -6.73 -13.62 19.07
C HIS A 19 -6.20 -14.87 18.35
N ASN A 20 -5.18 -15.52 18.93
CA ASN A 20 -4.57 -16.79 18.50
C ASN A 20 -3.60 -16.75 17.30
N ASP A 21 -3.01 -15.59 16.99
CA ASP A 21 -2.11 -15.42 15.84
C ASP A 21 -0.68 -15.90 16.10
N TRP A 22 -0.07 -16.51 15.07
CA TRP A 22 1.33 -16.93 15.12
C TRP A 22 2.29 -15.74 14.95
N PHE A 23 1.88 -14.69 14.24
CA PHE A 23 2.69 -13.49 14.05
C PHE A 23 1.86 -12.20 14.03
N ALA A 24 2.51 -11.10 14.39
CA ALA A 24 2.05 -9.74 14.13
C ALA A 24 3.26 -8.91 13.69
N ALA A 25 3.07 -8.01 12.72
CA ALA A 25 4.11 -7.13 12.21
C ALA A 25 3.53 -5.75 11.90
N ALA A 26 4.15 -4.70 12.47
CA ALA A 26 3.95 -3.34 12.00
C ALA A 26 4.51 -3.20 10.58
N ARG A 27 3.82 -2.45 9.73
CA ARG A 27 4.12 -2.32 8.30
C ARG A 27 4.57 -0.91 7.94
N ASP A 28 3.88 0.08 8.51
CA ASP A 28 4.13 1.49 8.26
C ASP A 28 3.55 2.34 9.40
N ILE A 29 4.02 3.58 9.52
CA ILE A 29 3.61 4.54 10.54
C ILE A 29 3.54 5.95 9.94
N SER A 30 2.46 6.67 10.22
CA SER A 30 2.32 8.08 9.86
C SER A 30 2.98 9.01 10.90
N ASP A 31 3.17 10.28 10.59
CA ASP A 31 3.76 11.30 11.48
C ASP A 31 2.95 11.52 12.77
N SER A 32 1.62 11.44 12.72
CA SER A 32 0.75 11.44 13.92
C SER A 32 0.80 10.14 14.72
N GLY A 33 1.50 9.12 14.20
CA GLY A 33 1.68 7.83 14.86
C GLY A 33 0.59 6.82 14.56
N ALA A 34 -0.18 7.00 13.48
CA ALA A 34 -1.09 5.96 13.01
C ALA A 34 -0.25 4.80 12.45
N ILE A 35 -0.36 3.62 13.07
CA ILE A 35 0.41 2.43 12.69
C ILE A 35 -0.50 1.47 11.95
N ILE A 36 -0.10 1.04 10.77
CA ILE A 36 -0.71 -0.14 10.15
C ILE A 36 0.08 -1.38 10.48
N ALA A 37 -0.62 -2.46 10.74
CA ALA A 37 -0.04 -3.73 11.08
C ALA A 37 -0.83 -4.88 10.47
N THR A 38 -0.19 -6.04 10.40
CA THR A 38 -0.80 -7.29 9.94
C THR A 38 -0.61 -8.35 11.01
N CYS A 39 -1.65 -9.14 11.28
CA CYS A 39 -1.60 -10.33 12.13
C CYS A 39 -2.20 -11.53 11.38
N GLY A 40 -1.87 -12.75 11.77
CA GLY A 40 -2.55 -13.91 11.21
C GLY A 40 -1.95 -15.28 11.53
N MET A 41 -2.49 -16.28 10.84
CA MET A 41 -2.09 -17.70 10.87
C MET A 41 -1.84 -18.17 9.43
N ASP A 42 -0.61 -18.60 9.11
CA ASP A 42 -0.11 -19.11 7.81
C ASP A 42 -0.64 -18.40 6.55
N VAL A 43 -1.88 -18.69 6.14
CA VAL A 43 -2.49 -18.26 4.88
C VAL A 43 -3.55 -17.16 5.08
N ILE A 44 -4.07 -16.99 6.31
CA ILE A 44 -5.08 -15.97 6.64
C ILE A 44 -4.40 -14.89 7.46
N SER A 45 -4.35 -13.69 6.88
CA SER A 45 -3.86 -12.48 7.54
C SER A 45 -4.96 -11.42 7.56
N HIS A 46 -4.92 -10.58 8.58
CA HIS A 46 -5.81 -9.45 8.78
C HIS A 46 -4.98 -8.19 8.99
N ALA A 47 -5.31 -7.14 8.25
CA ALA A 47 -4.75 -5.83 8.48
C ALA A 47 -5.59 -5.06 9.52
N TYR A 48 -4.90 -4.28 10.35
CA TYR A 48 -5.52 -3.38 11.30
C TYR A 48 -4.73 -2.08 11.37
N LEU A 49 -5.45 -1.01 11.71
CA LEU A 49 -4.89 0.30 12.01
C LEU A 49 -4.91 0.49 13.52
N TYR A 50 -3.82 1.00 14.06
CA TYR A 50 -3.63 1.29 15.48
C TYR A 50 -3.29 2.77 15.66
N SER A 51 -3.94 3.44 16.60
CA SER A 51 -3.57 4.80 17.02
C SER A 51 -2.77 4.77 18.31
N LEU A 52 -1.92 5.80 18.53
CA LEU A 52 -1.15 5.91 19.77
C LEU A 52 -2.03 6.12 21.01
N GLU A 53 -3.27 6.55 20.84
CA GLU A 53 -4.27 6.66 21.90
C GLU A 53 -4.84 5.30 22.32
N GLY A 54 -4.50 4.22 21.60
CA GLY A 54 -4.91 2.85 21.92
C GLY A 54 -6.08 2.33 21.10
N ASP A 55 -6.59 3.11 20.15
CA ASP A 55 -7.70 2.68 19.29
C ASP A 55 -7.22 1.67 18.25
N VAL A 56 -8.00 0.60 18.06
CA VAL A 56 -7.76 -0.44 17.06
C VAL A 56 -8.92 -0.47 16.07
N VAL A 57 -8.63 -0.28 14.79
CA VAL A 57 -9.60 -0.37 13.70
C VAL A 57 -9.26 -1.57 12.81
N TRP A 58 -10.20 -2.49 12.70
CA TRP A 58 -10.10 -3.63 11.79
C TRP A 58 -10.34 -3.22 10.35
N LEU A 59 -9.37 -3.47 9.46
CA LEU A 59 -9.47 -3.15 8.04
C LEU A 59 -10.12 -4.34 7.32
N ALA A 60 -11.43 -4.50 7.51
CA ALA A 60 -12.19 -5.64 6.99
C ALA A 60 -11.98 -5.83 5.47
N GLY A 61 -11.67 -7.06 5.06
CA GLY A 61 -11.38 -7.39 3.65
C GLY A 61 -9.96 -7.05 3.19
N MET A 62 -9.10 -6.49 4.06
CA MET A 62 -7.67 -6.37 3.81
C MET A 62 -6.88 -7.48 4.51
N SER A 63 -6.13 -8.25 3.73
CA SER A 63 -5.21 -9.26 4.25
C SER A 63 -3.86 -8.66 4.67
N MET A 64 -3.42 -7.62 3.95
CA MET A 64 -2.18 -6.89 4.21
C MET A 64 -2.41 -5.40 3.99
N ALA A 65 -1.71 -4.58 4.74
CA ALA A 65 -1.61 -3.14 4.53
C ALA A 65 -0.14 -2.80 4.23
N ASN A 66 0.08 -1.90 3.27
CA ASN A 66 1.41 -1.56 2.77
C ASN A 66 1.87 -0.17 3.22
N ALA A 67 0.97 0.82 3.19
CA ALA A 67 1.30 2.18 3.62
C ALA A 67 0.09 2.92 4.23
N VAL A 68 0.35 3.94 5.04
CA VAL A 68 -0.63 4.81 5.70
C VAL A 68 -0.21 6.28 5.66
N ASN A 69 -1.16 7.20 5.51
CA ASN A 69 -0.91 8.66 5.57
C ASN A 69 -1.66 9.35 6.73
N GLU A 70 -1.47 10.66 6.89
CA GLU A 70 -2.07 11.45 7.97
C GLU A 70 -3.60 11.53 7.93
N ALA A 71 -4.20 11.28 6.77
CA ALA A 71 -5.65 11.17 6.64
C ALA A 71 -6.18 9.79 7.07
N ALA A 72 -5.33 8.93 7.67
CA ALA A 72 -5.60 7.53 7.96
C ALA A 72 -6.06 6.74 6.73
N THR A 73 -5.64 7.17 5.54
CA THR A 73 -5.84 6.37 4.32
C THR A 73 -4.82 5.25 4.34
N VAL A 74 -5.28 4.02 4.18
CA VAL A 74 -4.42 2.84 4.16
C VAL A 74 -4.49 2.19 2.80
N VAL A 75 -3.36 1.78 2.23
CA VAL A 75 -3.31 1.11 0.92
C VAL A 75 -2.80 -0.31 1.00
N ALA A 76 -3.23 -1.15 0.06
CA ALA A 76 -2.98 -2.58 0.07
C ALA A 76 -3.04 -3.21 -1.34
N GLY A 77 -2.46 -4.41 -1.47
CA GLY A 77 -2.82 -5.39 -2.49
C GLY A 77 -3.64 -6.50 -1.85
N THR A 78 -4.95 -6.33 -1.74
CA THR A 78 -5.78 -7.24 -0.94
C THR A 78 -5.95 -8.59 -1.62
N ILE A 79 -5.71 -9.68 -0.89
CA ILE A 79 -6.21 -11.02 -1.19
C ILE A 79 -7.57 -11.14 -0.49
N GLY A 80 -8.67 -11.01 -1.24
CA GLY A 80 -9.99 -11.42 -0.71
C GLY A 80 -10.06 -12.93 -0.48
N GLU A 81 -11.14 -13.45 0.10
CA GLU A 81 -11.36 -14.91 0.33
C GLU A 81 -11.17 -15.78 -0.94
N THR A 82 -11.24 -15.16 -2.12
CA THR A 82 -11.10 -15.81 -3.43
C THR A 82 -9.65 -15.88 -3.96
N GLY A 83 -8.65 -15.38 -3.22
CA GLY A 83 -7.24 -15.52 -3.62
C GLY A 83 -6.72 -14.51 -4.66
N ARG A 84 -7.57 -13.61 -5.18
CA ARG A 84 -7.14 -12.58 -6.15
C ARG A 84 -6.62 -11.33 -5.45
N THR A 85 -5.38 -10.93 -5.76
CA THR A 85 -4.78 -9.65 -5.34
C THR A 85 -5.30 -8.50 -6.20
N SER A 86 -6.06 -7.58 -5.62
CA SER A 86 -6.45 -6.31 -6.27
C SER A 86 -5.91 -5.12 -5.47
N PRO A 87 -5.49 -4.04 -6.14
CA PRO A 87 -5.12 -2.81 -5.44
C PRO A 87 -6.35 -2.23 -4.75
N ALA A 88 -6.20 -1.85 -3.48
CA ALA A 88 -7.30 -1.29 -2.70
C ALA A 88 -6.79 -0.23 -1.73
N ALA A 89 -7.71 0.64 -1.33
CA ALA A 89 -7.50 1.64 -0.30
C ALA A 89 -8.64 1.58 0.73
N TRP A 90 -8.29 1.65 2.01
CA TRP A 90 -9.23 1.89 3.08
C TRP A 90 -9.26 3.39 3.35
N ARG A 91 -10.42 4.00 3.17
CA ARG A 91 -10.62 5.44 3.42
C ARG A 91 -12.06 5.70 3.82
N ASN A 92 -12.26 6.66 4.73
CA ASN A 92 -13.58 7.00 5.28
C ASN A 92 -14.30 5.78 5.89
N GLY A 93 -13.55 4.90 6.56
CA GLY A 93 -14.10 3.73 7.25
C GLY A 93 -14.54 2.58 6.34
N ALA A 94 -14.16 2.57 5.06
CA ALA A 94 -14.55 1.52 4.13
C ALA A 94 -13.42 1.12 3.17
N LEU A 95 -13.38 -0.17 2.83
CA LEU A 95 -12.53 -0.72 1.78
C LEU A 95 -13.06 -0.30 0.40
N GLN A 96 -12.19 0.26 -0.41
CA GLN A 96 -12.48 0.67 -1.79
C GLN A 96 -11.47 0.01 -2.74
N GLN A 97 -11.97 -0.74 -3.72
CA GLN A 97 -11.12 -1.27 -4.77
C GLN A 97 -10.66 -0.12 -5.68
N LEU A 98 -9.37 -0.10 -6.00
CA LEU A 98 -8.82 0.86 -6.95
C LEU A 98 -9.02 0.33 -8.38
N PRO A 99 -9.32 1.19 -9.36
CA PRO A 99 -9.55 0.74 -10.73
C PRO A 99 -8.29 0.08 -11.31
N GLY A 100 -8.46 -1.06 -11.98
CA GLY A 100 -7.39 -1.71 -12.75
C GLY A 100 -7.36 -1.27 -14.22
N LEU A 101 -6.54 -1.94 -15.03
CA LEU A 101 -6.47 -1.73 -16.48
C LEU A 101 -7.46 -2.61 -17.27
N GLY A 102 -8.39 -3.29 -16.60
CA GLY A 102 -9.42 -4.12 -17.22
C GLY A 102 -10.14 -5.06 -16.25
N VAL A 103 -11.06 -5.86 -16.79
CA VAL A 103 -11.75 -6.91 -16.05
C VAL A 103 -10.75 -8.06 -15.83
N HIS A 104 -10.47 -8.43 -14.59
CA HIS A 104 -9.53 -9.49 -14.18
C HIS A 104 -8.05 -9.11 -13.95
N SER A 105 -7.73 -7.84 -13.74
CA SER A 105 -6.34 -7.48 -13.41
C SER A 105 -5.95 -7.90 -11.98
N PHE A 106 -4.67 -8.26 -11.82
CA PHE A 106 -4.04 -8.50 -10.51
C PHE A 106 -3.10 -7.35 -10.19
N GLY A 107 -3.07 -6.89 -8.96
CA GLY A 107 -2.22 -5.76 -8.60
C GLY A 107 -2.19 -5.48 -7.11
N ALA A 108 -1.40 -4.48 -6.75
CA ALA A 108 -1.31 -3.95 -5.41
C ALA A 108 -1.08 -2.44 -5.44
N ALA A 109 -1.68 -1.75 -4.48
CA ALA A 109 -1.24 -0.41 -4.10
C ALA A 109 -0.10 -0.55 -3.10
N MET A 110 1.00 0.14 -3.38
CA MET A 110 2.28 -0.07 -2.71
C MET A 110 2.62 1.06 -1.76
N ASP A 111 2.28 2.28 -2.14
CA ASP A 111 2.59 3.47 -1.36
C ASP A 111 1.58 4.59 -1.67
N LEU A 112 1.50 5.57 -0.79
CA LEU A 112 0.69 6.77 -0.96
C LEU A 112 1.38 7.99 -0.36
N ASN A 113 1.08 9.17 -0.90
CA ASN A 113 1.54 10.44 -0.32
C ASN A 113 0.45 11.15 0.50
N GLU A 114 0.79 12.27 1.11
CA GLU A 114 -0.13 13.05 1.94
C GLU A 114 -1.25 13.74 1.14
N HIS A 115 -1.05 13.91 -0.16
CA HIS A 115 -2.11 14.38 -1.05
C HIS A 115 -3.17 13.31 -1.33
N GLY A 116 -2.92 12.04 -0.97
CA GLY A 116 -3.79 10.90 -1.22
C GLY A 116 -3.62 10.31 -2.63
N ASP A 117 -2.53 10.64 -3.32
CA ASP A 117 -2.12 9.96 -4.54
C ASP A 117 -1.45 8.64 -4.16
N ILE A 118 -1.79 7.59 -4.89
CA ILE A 118 -1.40 6.20 -4.59
C ILE A 118 -0.62 5.66 -5.78
N VAL A 119 0.46 4.93 -5.53
CA VAL A 119 1.22 4.24 -6.56
C VAL A 119 1.24 2.74 -6.35
N GLY A 120 1.51 2.01 -7.41
CA GLY A 120 1.61 0.56 -7.35
C GLY A 120 1.67 -0.06 -8.73
N TYR A 121 1.06 -1.22 -8.87
CA TYR A 121 1.06 -1.92 -10.14
C TYR A 121 -0.21 -2.71 -10.38
N VAL A 122 -0.51 -2.91 -11.67
CA VAL A 122 -1.61 -3.74 -12.15
C VAL A 122 -1.15 -4.48 -13.40
N SER A 123 -1.27 -5.81 -13.40
CA SER A 123 -0.85 -6.68 -14.51
C SER A 123 0.60 -6.42 -14.97
N GLY A 124 1.48 -6.06 -14.04
CA GLY A 124 2.88 -5.74 -14.32
C GLY A 124 3.10 -4.37 -14.98
N HIS A 125 2.15 -3.46 -14.91
CA HIS A 125 2.31 -2.06 -15.30
C HIS A 125 2.38 -1.19 -14.05
N ALA A 126 3.30 -0.22 -14.02
CA ALA A 126 3.36 0.77 -12.96
C ALA A 126 2.20 1.78 -13.10
N LEU A 127 1.42 1.98 -12.04
CA LEU A 127 0.24 2.85 -12.04
C LEU A 127 0.35 3.96 -10.99
N LEU A 128 -0.33 5.06 -11.28
CA LEU A 128 -0.63 6.16 -10.36
C LEU A 128 -2.16 6.35 -10.30
N TRP A 129 -2.74 6.19 -9.11
CA TRP A 129 -4.12 6.54 -8.81
C TRP A 129 -4.13 7.91 -8.13
N ARG A 130 -4.69 8.90 -8.79
CA ARG A 130 -4.84 10.23 -8.24
C ARG A 130 -6.03 10.28 -7.27
N ARG A 131 -5.94 11.13 -6.25
CA ARG A 131 -7.03 11.30 -5.26
C ARG A 131 -8.38 11.64 -5.90
N ASP A 132 -8.37 12.33 -7.02
CA ASP A 132 -9.57 12.73 -7.77
C ASP A 132 -10.21 11.60 -8.59
N GLY A 133 -9.66 10.38 -8.50
CA GLY A 133 -10.19 9.18 -9.14
C GLY A 133 -9.59 8.87 -10.51
N ARG A 134 -8.70 9.72 -11.05
CA ARG A 134 -7.99 9.41 -12.30
C ARG A 134 -6.97 8.30 -12.07
N VAL A 135 -6.83 7.43 -13.06
CA VAL A 135 -5.82 6.35 -13.06
C VAL A 135 -4.92 6.54 -14.27
N MET A 136 -3.62 6.52 -14.04
CA MET A 136 -2.60 6.69 -15.06
C MET A 136 -1.73 5.45 -15.13
N ASP A 137 -1.65 4.83 -16.30
CA ASP A 137 -0.56 3.89 -16.61
C ASP A 137 0.69 4.72 -16.94
N LEU A 138 1.71 4.62 -16.10
CA LEU A 138 2.92 5.44 -16.22
C LEU A 138 3.67 5.16 -17.54
N ASN A 139 3.45 4.00 -18.18
CA ASN A 139 4.01 3.71 -19.49
C ASN A 139 3.42 4.59 -20.61
N GLN A 140 2.21 5.13 -20.43
CA GLN A 140 1.59 6.03 -21.41
C GLN A 140 2.11 7.47 -21.30
N HIS A 141 2.89 7.77 -20.27
CA HIS A 141 3.40 9.10 -19.95
C HIS A 141 4.92 9.22 -20.04
N ILE A 142 5.60 8.19 -20.57
CA ILE A 142 7.01 8.27 -20.94
C ILE A 142 7.14 8.44 -22.47
N PRO A 143 8.18 9.13 -22.97
CA PRO A 143 8.39 9.26 -24.40
C PRO A 143 8.45 7.89 -25.10
N SER A 144 7.84 7.81 -26.28
CA SER A 144 7.90 6.61 -27.10
C SER A 144 9.34 6.33 -27.57
N GLY A 145 9.67 5.05 -27.78
CA GLY A 145 10.98 4.65 -28.28
C GLY A 145 12.14 4.69 -27.26
N THR A 146 11.88 5.02 -26.00
CA THR A 146 12.89 5.01 -24.93
C THR A 146 13.44 3.61 -24.63
N GLY A 147 12.66 2.56 -24.96
CA GLY A 147 12.95 1.17 -24.61
C GLY A 147 12.63 0.84 -23.15
N TRP A 148 12.01 1.76 -22.42
CA TRP A 148 11.50 1.52 -21.07
C TRP A 148 10.14 0.81 -21.09
N SER A 149 9.95 -0.07 -20.12
CA SER A 149 8.66 -0.60 -19.69
C SER A 149 8.64 -0.55 -18.17
N LEU A 150 7.84 0.35 -17.60
CA LEU A 150 7.71 0.56 -16.16
C LEU A 150 6.80 -0.52 -15.59
N LEU A 151 7.34 -1.36 -14.72
CA LEU A 151 6.63 -2.55 -14.24
C LEU A 151 5.97 -2.34 -12.88
N PHE A 152 6.63 -1.57 -12.02
CA PHE A 152 6.25 -1.43 -10.63
C PHE A 152 6.60 -0.04 -10.11
N ALA A 153 5.64 0.67 -9.56
CA ALA A 153 5.89 1.86 -8.76
C ALA A 153 5.87 1.47 -7.27
N ALA A 154 7.00 1.68 -6.61
CA ALA A 154 7.26 1.20 -5.26
C ALA A 154 7.07 2.28 -4.20
N GLY A 155 7.29 3.54 -4.55
CA GLY A 155 7.14 4.65 -3.61
C GLY A 155 6.79 5.96 -4.29
N ILE A 156 6.13 6.84 -3.55
CA ILE A 156 5.77 8.19 -3.96
C ILE A 156 6.02 9.17 -2.82
N ASN A 157 6.57 10.34 -3.11
CA ASN A 157 6.67 11.42 -2.13
C ASN A 157 5.60 12.50 -2.34
N ASP A 158 5.53 13.47 -1.42
CA ASP A 158 4.56 14.57 -1.50
C ASP A 158 4.78 15.50 -2.69
N ALA A 159 5.99 15.52 -3.27
CA ALA A 159 6.26 16.24 -4.52
C ALA A 159 5.75 15.50 -5.76
N GLY A 160 5.09 14.34 -5.61
CA GLY A 160 4.58 13.52 -6.70
C GLY A 160 5.66 12.75 -7.45
N GLN A 161 6.88 12.67 -6.90
CA GLN A 161 7.96 11.89 -7.51
C GLN A 161 7.80 10.42 -7.16
N ILE A 162 7.96 9.56 -8.16
CA ILE A 162 7.66 8.14 -8.08
C ILE A 162 8.94 7.34 -8.30
N ALA A 163 9.28 6.49 -7.33
CA ALA A 163 10.38 5.54 -7.46
C ALA A 163 9.83 4.14 -7.76
N GLY A 164 10.57 3.35 -8.52
CA GLY A 164 10.14 2.00 -8.89
C GLY A 164 11.16 1.25 -9.72
N PHE A 165 10.72 0.16 -10.35
CA PHE A 165 11.55 -0.58 -11.30
C PHE A 165 10.78 -0.95 -12.57
N GLY A 166 11.54 -1.08 -13.65
CA GLY A 166 11.06 -1.45 -14.96
C GLY A 166 12.15 -2.15 -15.76
N ARG A 167 11.90 -2.39 -17.05
CA ARG A 167 12.89 -2.92 -17.98
C ARG A 167 13.31 -1.85 -18.96
N LEU A 168 14.61 -1.59 -19.07
CA LEU A 168 15.21 -0.81 -20.13
C LEU A 168 15.85 -1.77 -21.13
N LYS A 169 15.28 -1.85 -22.34
CA LYS A 169 15.74 -2.76 -23.41
C LYS A 169 15.85 -4.21 -22.92
N GLY A 170 14.85 -4.65 -22.14
CA GLY A 170 14.75 -6.00 -21.59
C GLY A 170 15.51 -6.23 -20.27
N VAL A 171 16.31 -5.27 -19.79
CA VAL A 171 17.07 -5.43 -18.54
C VAL A 171 16.43 -4.64 -17.41
N GLU A 172 16.27 -5.27 -16.24
CA GLU A 172 15.68 -4.62 -15.09
C GLU A 172 16.55 -3.48 -14.54
N ARG A 173 15.89 -2.35 -14.25
CA ARG A 173 16.50 -1.10 -13.80
C ARG A 173 15.52 -0.37 -12.88
N ALA A 174 16.05 0.26 -11.85
CA ALA A 174 15.29 1.23 -11.07
C ALA A 174 15.03 2.50 -11.89
N PHE A 175 13.94 3.20 -11.59
CA PHE A 175 13.62 4.50 -12.16
C PHE A 175 13.17 5.48 -11.07
N LEU A 176 13.34 6.77 -11.37
CA LEU A 176 12.65 7.88 -10.72
C LEU A 176 11.85 8.61 -11.81
N LEU A 177 10.56 8.82 -11.57
CA LEU A 177 9.66 9.50 -12.48
C LEU A 177 9.06 10.71 -11.79
N THR A 178 8.93 11.83 -12.50
CA THR A 178 8.15 12.99 -12.06
C THR A 178 7.08 13.21 -13.13
N PRO A 179 5.88 12.63 -12.96
CA PRO A 179 4.79 12.81 -13.91
C PRO A 179 4.39 14.30 -13.90
N GLU A 180 4.21 14.88 -15.09
CA GLU A 180 3.77 16.28 -15.26
C GLU A 180 2.43 16.57 -14.57
#